data_AF-A0A0N8H9B9-F1
#
_entry.id   AF-A0A0N8H9B9-F1
#
_cell.length_a   1.000
_cell.length_b   1.000
_cell.length_c   1.000
_cell.angle_alpha   90.00
_cell.angle_beta   90.00
_cell.angle_gamma   90.00
#
_symmetry.space_group_name_H-M   'P 1'
#
loop_
_entity.id
_entity.type
_entity.pdbx_description
1 polymer ?
#
loop_
_entity_poly.entity_id
_entity_poly.type
_entity_poly.pdbx_seq_one_letter_code
_entity_poly.pdbx_strand_id
1 'polypeptide(L)' 'MDQLIRKAARFTLFFTSILLLLFLSLDLGLFGEGVKITGFYYIFMGVFFLVSLWAYRNNDRFKGF' A
#
# COMPACT_ATOMS: atom_id res chain seq x y z
N MET A 1 2.25 16.86 -15.50
CA MET A 1 2.47 15.49 -15.01
C MET A 1 2.38 15.41 -13.48
N ASP A 2 2.83 16.43 -12.77
CA ASP A 2 2.95 16.48 -11.30
C ASP A 2 1.66 16.21 -10.54
N GLN A 3 0.53 16.79 -10.96
CA GLN A 3 -0.74 16.57 -10.29
C GLN A 3 -1.24 15.13 -10.43
N LEU A 4 -0.96 14.48 -11.56
CA LEU A 4 -1.27 13.07 -11.81
C LEU A 4 -0.42 12.17 -10.92
N ILE A 5 0.89 12.42 -10.84
CA ILE A 5 1.83 11.67 -9.98
C ILE A 5 1.45 11.84 -8.50
N ARG A 6 1.11 13.06 -8.09
CA ARG A 6 0.69 13.39 -6.72
C ARG A 6 -0.63 12.72 -6.33
N LYS A 7 -1.62 12.69 -7.23
CA LYS A 7 -2.89 11.98 -7.02
C LYS A 7 -2.68 10.47 -7.00
N ALA A 8 -1.88 9.94 -7.94
CA ALA A 8 -1.53 8.53 -8.01
C ALA A 8 -0.86 8.10 -6.70
N ALA A 9 0.25 8.72 -6.28
CA ALA A 9 0.97 8.37 -5.05
C ALA A 9 0.07 8.39 -3.80
N ARG A 10 -0.80 9.40 -3.68
CA ARG A 10 -1.74 9.50 -2.55
C ARG A 10 -2.80 8.39 -2.60
N PHE A 11 -3.30 8.05 -3.79
CA PHE A 11 -4.21 6.93 -4.00
C PHE A 11 -3.53 5.59 -3.70
N THR A 12 -2.32 5.35 -4.21
CA THR A 12 -1.58 4.10 -3.96
C THR A 12 -1.33 3.91 -2.48
N LEU A 13 -0.95 4.97 -1.77
CA LEU A 13 -0.72 4.93 -0.32
C LEU A 13 -2.01 4.54 0.43
N PHE A 14 -3.14 5.19 0.11
CA PHE A 14 -4.42 4.87 0.72
C PHE A 14 -4.87 3.44 0.43
N PHE A 15 -4.74 3.00 -0.83
CA PHE A 15 -5.07 1.65 -1.26
C PHE A 15 -4.21 0.60 -0.54
N THR A 16 -2.90 0.81 -0.43
CA THR A 16 -2.01 -0.10 0.30
C THR A 16 -2.32 -0.21 1.78
N SER A 17 -2.70 0.91 2.42
CA SER A 17 -3.11 0.90 3.82
C SER A 17 -4.39 0.09 4.04
N ILE A 18 -5.38 0.24 3.15
CA ILE A 18 -6.63 -0.53 3.22
C ILE A 18 -6.35 -2.02 3.09
N LEU A 19 -5.53 -2.40 2.11
CA LEU A 19 -5.20 -3.81 1.91
C LEU A 19 -4.42 -4.40 3.08
N LEU A 20 -3.52 -3.64 3.71
CA LEU A 20 -2.82 -4.08 4.93
C LEU A 20 -3.80 -4.37 6.06
N LEU A 21 -4.79 -3.51 6.28
CA LEU A 21 -5.84 -3.73 7.27
C LEU A 21 -6.73 -4.92 6.93
N LEU A 22 -7.08 -5.09 5.65
CA LEU A 22 -7.85 -6.24 5.17
C LEU A 22 -7.09 -7.55 5.43
N PHE A 23 -5.80 -7.59 5.14
CA PHE A 23 -4.97 -8.78 5.32
C PHE A 23 -4.76 -9.11 6.79
N LEU A 24 -4.48 -8.10 7.63
CA LEU A 24 -4.46 -8.29 9.07
C LEU A 24 -5.79 -8.84 9.60
N SER A 25 -6.92 -8.34 9.07
CA SER A 25 -8.26 -8.83 9.43
C SER A 25 -8.47 -10.30 9.03
N LEU A 26 -7.94 -10.72 7.88
CA LEU A 26 -7.96 -12.12 7.43
C LEU A 26 -7.11 -13.00 8.34
N ASP A 27 -5.92 -12.54 8.75
CA ASP A 27 -5.02 -13.27 9.66
C ASP A 27 -5.60 -13.44 11.07
N LEU A 28 -6.32 -12.43 11.55
CA LEU A 28 -7.07 -12.50 12.81
C LEU A 28 -8.28 -13.45 12.74
N GLY A 29 -8.53 -14.06 11.58
CA GLY A 29 -9.59 -15.05 11.39
C GLY A 29 -10.99 -14.43 11.31
N LEU A 30 -11.12 -13.12 11.07
CA LEU A 30 -12.44 -12.46 10.97
C LEU A 30 -13.32 -13.02 9.84
N PHE A 31 -12.71 -13.67 8.85
CA PHE A 31 -13.39 -14.29 7.71
C PHE A 31 -13.35 -15.83 7.71
N GLY A 32 -12.90 -16.45 8.81
CA GLY A 32 -12.80 -17.91 8.99
C GLY A 32 -11.41 -18.49 8.72
N GLU A 33 -11.09 -19.62 9.37
CA GLU A 33 -9.75 -20.26 9.37
C GLU A 33 -9.25 -20.72 7.99
N GLY A 34 -10.15 -20.82 7.00
CA GLY A 34 -9.84 -21.23 5.63
C GLY A 34 -9.21 -20.14 4.77
N VAL A 35 -9.25 -18.87 5.20
CA VAL A 35 -8.71 -17.74 4.43
C VAL A 35 -7.41 -17.26 5.07
N LYS A 36 -6.36 -18.10 4.99
CA LYS A 36 -5.01 -17.74 5.45
C LYS A 36 -4.22 -17.13 4.30
N ILE A 37 -3.66 -15.95 4.55
CA ILE A 37 -2.73 -15.31 3.64
C ILE A 37 -1.32 -15.80 3.97
N THR A 38 -0.61 -16.33 2.97
CA THR A 38 0.77 -16.78 3.17
C THR A 38 1.68 -15.58 3.44
N GLY A 39 2.67 -15.76 4.32
CA GLY A 39 3.64 -14.73 4.75
C GLY A 39 4.28 -13.93 3.60
N PHE A 40 4.42 -14.55 2.42
CA PHE A 40 4.94 -13.92 1.22
C PHE A 40 4.14 -12.70 0.75
N TYR A 41 2.81 -12.73 0.87
CA TYR A 41 1.97 -11.59 0.48
C TYR A 41 2.20 -10.38 1.38
N TYR A 42 2.49 -10.58 2.67
CA TYR A 42 2.83 -9.47 3.57
C TYR A 42 4.14 -8.77 3.18
N ILE A 43 5.14 -9.52 2.70
CA ILE A 43 6.40 -8.96 2.20
C ILE A 43 6.13 -8.11 0.97
N PHE A 44 5.36 -8.63 0.01
CA PHE A 44 5.00 -7.89 -1.20
C PHE A 44 4.27 -6.59 -0.87
N MET A 45 3.31 -6.65 0.05
CA MET A 45 2.51 -5.49 0.47
C MET A 45 3.30 -4.47 1.27
N GLY A 46 4.22 -4.92 2.13
CA GLY A 46 5.14 -4.05 2.85
C GLY A 46 6.03 -3.27 1.89
N VAL A 47 6.59 -3.93 0.88
CA VAL A 47 7.39 -3.25 -0.16
C VAL A 47 6.53 -2.24 -0.93
N PHE A 48 5.32 -2.63 -1.33
CA PHE A 48 4.43 -1.74 -2.08
C PHE A 48 4.00 -0.51 -1.27
N PHE A 49 3.74 -0.68 0.03
CA PHE A 49 3.46 0.41 0.96
C PHE A 49 4.67 1.34 1.12
N LEU A 50 5.87 0.78 1.30
CA LEU A 50 7.10 1.58 1.44
C LEU A 50 7.41 2.40 0.19
N VAL A 51 7.23 1.82 -1.00
CA VAL A 51 7.37 2.54 -2.28
C VAL A 51 6.33 3.65 -2.39
N SER A 52 5.08 3.38 -2.00
CA SER A 52 4.00 4.38 -2.02
C SER A 52 4.26 5.52 -1.02
N LEU A 53 4.74 5.20 0.18
CA LEU A 53 5.12 6.17 1.21
C LEU A 53 6.31 7.02 0.77
N TRP A 54 7.31 6.39 0.15
CA TRP A 54 8.46 7.10 -0.41
C TRP A 54 8.03 8.03 -1.53
N ALA A 55 7.20 7.58 -2.47
CA ALA A 55 6.68 8.43 -3.56
C ALA A 55 5.83 9.59 -3.02
N TYR A 56 5.02 9.34 -1.98
CA TYR A 56 4.25 10.38 -1.33
C TYR A 56 5.11 11.41 -0.60
N ARG A 57 6.13 10.99 0.16
CA ARG A 57 7.07 11.90 0.84
C ARG A 57 7.95 12.68 -0.13
N ASN A 58 8.39 12.05 -1.21
CA ASN A 58 9.28 12.65 -2.20
C ASN A 58 8.52 13.31 -3.35
N ASN A 59 7.22 13.53 -3.21
CA ASN A 59 6.36 14.13 -4.22
C ASN A 59 6.87 15.49 -4.73
N ASP A 60 7.60 16.22 -3.90
CA ASP A 60 8.21 17.50 -4.30
C ASP A 60 9.41 17.34 -5.25
N ARG A 61 10.11 16.19 -5.25
CA ARG A 61 11.15 15.89 -6.26
C ARG A 61 10.56 15.70 -7.67
N PHE A 62 9.28 15.39 -7.76
CA PHE A 62 8.58 15.23 -9.04
C PHE A 62 8.01 16.56 -9.57
N LYS A 63 8.20 17.69 -8.88
CA LYS A 63 7.77 19.02 -9.34
C LYS A 63 8.62 19.62 -10.46
N GLY A 64 9.76 18.99 -10.79
CA GLY A 64 10.75 19.51 -11.72
C GLY A 64 10.93 18.69 -13.00
N PHE A 65 10.02 17.77 -13.30
CA PHE A 65 10.09 16.86 -14.46
C PHE A 65 8.96 17.10 -15.47
#